data_AF-A0A7S6S7A6-F1
#
_entry.id   AF-A0A7S6S7A6-F1
#
_cell.length_a   1.000
_cell.length_b   1.000
_cell.length_c   1.000
_cell.angle_alpha   90.00
_cell.angle_beta   90.00
_cell.angle_gamma   90.00
#
_symmetry.space_group_name_H-M   'P 1'
#
loop_
_entity.id
_entity.type
_entity.pdbx_description
1 polymer ?
#
loop_
_entity_poly.entity_id
_entity_poly.type
_entity_poly.pdbx_seq_one_letter_code
_entity_poly.pdbx_strand_id
1 'polypeptide(L)'
;MKLKQTFAITAISTLFYFSAPVIAADAHQHAAEAIKHAEDAQIHGKAGHSNALLDHAQESLVHAKAAEKEFAEAHQHMTESIKHLEEAIAHAKQDHAEEATKHAAEALKHMKHAAAE
;
A
#
# COMPACT_ATOMS: atom_id res chain seq x y z
N MET A 1 -14.90 4.74 50.57
CA MET A 1 -13.57 5.18 50.08
C MET A 1 -13.56 5.01 48.56
N LYS A 2 -13.34 6.09 47.79
CA LYS A 2 -13.50 6.12 46.32
C LYS A 2 -12.33 5.37 45.65
N LEU A 3 -12.63 4.36 44.83
CA LEU A 3 -11.63 3.63 44.06
C LEU A 3 -11.38 4.38 42.74
N LYS A 4 -10.15 4.85 42.56
CA LYS A 4 -9.72 5.70 41.44
C LYS A 4 -9.51 4.85 40.18
N GLN A 5 -10.12 5.28 39.08
CA GLN A 5 -9.88 4.76 37.74
C GLN A 5 -8.46 5.13 37.29
N THR A 6 -7.71 4.17 36.76
CA THR A 6 -6.48 4.43 36.01
C THR A 6 -6.57 3.67 34.69
N PHE A 7 -6.82 4.42 33.62
CA PHE A 7 -6.63 3.97 32.24
C PHE A 7 -5.13 3.85 31.98
N ALA A 8 -4.65 2.65 31.68
CA ALA A 8 -3.32 2.43 31.14
C ALA A 8 -3.48 2.01 29.67
N ILE A 9 -3.31 2.98 28.77
CA ILE A 9 -3.22 2.73 27.33
C ILE A 9 -1.78 2.28 27.08
N THR A 10 -1.57 0.98 26.94
CA THR A 10 -0.30 0.44 26.46
C THR A 10 -0.33 0.50 24.94
N ALA A 11 0.23 1.56 24.36
CA ALA A 11 0.51 1.62 22.93
C ALA A 11 1.60 0.59 22.61
N ILE A 12 1.22 -0.51 21.98
CA ILE A 12 2.17 -1.49 21.45
C ILE A 12 2.61 -0.99 20.08
N SER A 13 3.71 -0.24 20.03
CA SER A 13 4.47 -0.02 18.80
C SER A 13 5.23 -1.30 18.47
N THR A 14 4.64 -2.19 17.66
CA THR A 14 5.39 -3.26 17.00
C THR A 14 6.14 -2.67 15.81
N LEU A 15 7.41 -2.35 16.04
CA LEU A 15 8.39 -2.14 14.99
C LEU A 15 8.75 -3.51 14.38
N PHE A 16 8.22 -3.81 13.19
CA PHE A 16 8.62 -4.98 12.41
C PHE A 16 9.88 -4.65 11.62
N TYR A 17 11.02 -5.23 12.03
CA TYR A 17 12.21 -5.31 11.20
C TYR A 17 12.17 -6.64 10.45
N PHE A 18 12.00 -6.59 9.14
CA PHE A 18 12.17 -7.74 8.25
C PHE A 18 13.30 -7.41 7.28
N SER A 19 14.45 -8.06 7.45
CA SER A 19 15.58 -7.95 6.53
C SER A 19 15.55 -9.12 5.54
N ALA A 20 15.22 -8.82 4.28
CA ALA A 20 15.21 -9.76 3.16
C ALA A 20 16.49 -9.63 2.29
N PRO A 21 16.91 -10.68 1.56
CA PRO A 21 18.17 -10.70 0.82
C PRO A 21 18.11 -9.87 -0.47
N VAL A 22 19.17 -9.13 -0.72
CA VAL A 22 19.40 -8.30 -1.91
C VAL A 22 19.74 -9.20 -3.11
N ILE A 23 18.77 -9.44 -4.01
CA ILE A 23 19.01 -10.02 -5.33
C ILE A 23 18.04 -9.35 -6.34
N ALA A 24 18.59 -8.81 -7.45
CA ALA A 24 17.95 -8.10 -8.58
C ALA A 24 17.49 -6.64 -8.32
N ALA A 25 18.43 -5.70 -8.38
CA ALA A 25 18.41 -4.48 -7.57
C ALA A 25 17.80 -3.19 -8.18
N ASP A 26 16.80 -3.23 -9.08
CA ASP A 26 16.10 -1.97 -9.45
C ASP A 26 14.60 -2.20 -9.70
N ALA A 27 14.27 -2.99 -10.72
CA ALA A 27 12.88 -3.27 -11.09
C ALA A 27 12.10 -4.03 -10.02
N HIS A 28 12.76 -5.04 -9.41
CA HIS A 28 12.18 -5.80 -8.31
C HIS A 28 12.06 -4.94 -7.04
N GLN A 29 12.92 -3.93 -6.88
CA GLN A 29 12.83 -3.00 -5.74
C GLN A 29 11.63 -2.08 -5.87
N HIS A 30 11.39 -1.53 -7.07
CA HIS A 30 10.20 -0.71 -7.31
C HIS A 30 8.91 -1.52 -7.19
N ALA A 31 8.85 -2.74 -7.72
CA ALA A 31 7.68 -3.60 -7.50
C ALA A 31 7.44 -3.91 -6.01
N ALA A 32 8.50 -4.22 -5.25
CA ALA A 32 8.40 -4.49 -3.82
C ALA A 32 7.95 -3.27 -3.01
N GLU A 33 8.51 -2.08 -3.25
CA GLU A 33 8.08 -0.86 -2.56
C GLU A 33 6.65 -0.48 -2.98
N ALA A 34 6.25 -0.66 -4.24
CA ALA A 34 4.87 -0.45 -4.67
C ALA A 34 3.88 -1.32 -3.87
N ILE A 35 4.19 -2.62 -3.71
CA ILE A 35 3.42 -3.57 -2.92
C ILE A 35 3.32 -3.13 -1.46
N LYS A 36 4.45 -2.79 -0.84
CA LYS A 36 4.51 -2.34 0.56
C LYS A 36 3.64 -1.11 0.82
N HIS A 37 3.78 -0.07 0.00
CA HIS A 37 2.93 1.11 0.13
C HIS A 37 1.45 0.80 -0.17
N ALA A 38 1.13 -0.09 -1.10
CA ALA A 38 -0.26 -0.53 -1.33
C ALA A 38 -0.83 -1.31 -0.13
N GLU A 39 -0.02 -2.12 0.56
CA GLU A 39 -0.40 -2.79 1.81
C GLU A 39 -0.72 -1.79 2.91
N ASP A 40 0.16 -0.80 3.12
CA ASP A 40 -0.04 0.27 4.09
C ASP A 40 -1.28 1.10 3.77
N ALA A 41 -1.50 1.44 2.49
CA ALA A 41 -2.72 2.14 2.05
C ALA A 41 -3.97 1.33 2.39
N GLN A 42 -3.97 0.01 2.13
CA GLN A 42 -5.08 -0.86 2.49
C GLN A 42 -5.28 -0.93 4.02
N ILE A 43 -4.21 -1.01 4.81
CA ILE A 43 -4.29 -1.05 6.28
C ILE A 43 -4.90 0.24 6.82
N HIS A 44 -4.38 1.39 6.41
CA HIS A 44 -4.89 2.69 6.81
C HIS A 44 -6.32 2.92 6.33
N GLY A 45 -6.65 2.47 5.12
CA GLY A 45 -7.99 2.51 4.57
C GLY A 45 -9.02 1.71 5.37
N LYS A 46 -8.67 0.47 5.77
CA LYS A 46 -9.51 -0.35 6.67
C LYS A 46 -9.73 0.30 8.04
N ALA A 47 -8.83 1.20 8.46
CA ALA A 47 -8.96 1.99 9.68
C ALA A 47 -9.72 3.32 9.48
N GLY A 48 -10.17 3.63 8.27
CA GLY A 48 -10.83 4.90 7.94
C GLY A 48 -9.89 6.10 7.84
N HIS A 49 -8.57 5.87 7.77
CA HIS A 49 -7.56 6.93 7.73
C HIS A 49 -7.32 7.41 6.28
N SER A 50 -8.28 8.10 5.66
CA SER A 50 -8.21 8.52 4.24
C SER A 50 -6.92 9.25 3.86
N ASN A 51 -6.41 10.15 4.71
CA ASN A 51 -5.19 10.90 4.41
C ASN A 51 -3.95 9.99 4.36
N ALA A 52 -3.80 9.08 5.32
CA ALA A 52 -2.68 8.14 5.32
C ALA A 52 -2.79 7.12 4.17
N LEU A 53 -4.01 6.67 3.84
CA LEU A 53 -4.26 5.89 2.64
C LEU A 53 -3.78 6.66 1.41
N LEU A 54 -4.19 7.92 1.26
CA LEU A 54 -3.83 8.76 0.12
C LEU A 54 -2.32 8.89 -0.04
N ASP A 55 -1.59 9.16 1.04
CA ASP A 55 -0.13 9.30 1.02
C ASP A 55 0.53 8.01 0.53
N HIS A 56 0.20 6.87 1.13
CA HIS A 56 0.74 5.58 0.73
C HIS A 56 0.32 5.17 -0.69
N ALA A 57 -0.91 5.43 -1.11
CA ALA A 57 -1.34 5.13 -2.48
C ALA A 57 -0.58 5.96 -3.53
N GLN A 58 -0.22 7.21 -3.22
CA GLN A 58 0.62 8.04 -4.10
C GLN A 58 2.05 7.51 -4.20
N GLU A 59 2.66 7.11 -3.09
CA GLU A 59 4.01 6.50 -3.10
C GLU A 59 4.00 5.16 -3.86
N SER A 60 2.98 4.33 -3.63
CA SER A 60 2.77 3.09 -4.38
C SER A 60 2.67 3.35 -5.89
N LEU A 61 1.95 4.39 -6.31
CA LEU A 61 1.78 4.76 -7.72
C LEU A 61 3.09 5.16 -8.38
N VAL A 62 3.94 5.90 -7.67
CA VAL A 62 5.27 6.29 -8.17
C VAL A 62 6.11 5.04 -8.46
N HIS A 63 6.17 4.12 -7.50
CA HIS A 63 6.93 2.89 -7.64
C HIS A 63 6.34 1.93 -8.68
N ALA A 64 5.01 1.80 -8.74
CA ALA A 64 4.34 0.98 -9.74
C ALA A 64 4.65 1.46 -11.18
N LYS A 65 4.63 2.79 -11.41
CA LYS A 65 4.98 3.39 -12.72
C LYS A 65 6.45 3.22 -13.09
N ALA A 66 7.34 3.08 -12.12
CA ALA A 66 8.74 2.75 -12.37
C ALA A 66 8.87 1.25 -12.74
N ALA A 67 8.28 0.38 -11.91
CA ALA A 67 8.27 -1.07 -12.15
C ALA A 67 7.66 -1.47 -13.51
N GLU A 68 6.58 -0.80 -13.93
CA GLU A 68 5.90 -1.03 -15.22
C GLU A 68 6.84 -0.79 -16.43
N LYS A 69 7.74 0.19 -16.33
CA LYS A 69 8.68 0.52 -17.42
C LYS A 69 9.83 -0.47 -17.51
N GLU A 70 10.13 -1.15 -16.41
CA GLU A 70 11.30 -2.01 -16.29
C GLU A 70 10.97 -3.48 -16.56
N PHE A 71 9.70 -3.89 -16.44
CA PHE A 71 9.24 -5.24 -16.74
C PHE A 71 8.27 -5.30 -17.92
N ALA A 72 8.73 -5.87 -19.05
CA ALA A 72 7.89 -6.11 -20.22
C ALA A 72 6.89 -7.26 -20.03
N GLU A 73 7.25 -8.29 -19.26
CA GLU A 73 6.41 -9.47 -19.00
C GLU A 73 5.31 -9.17 -17.97
N ALA A 74 5.65 -8.47 -16.89
CA ALA A 74 4.72 -8.08 -15.82
C ALA A 74 3.84 -6.86 -16.17
N HIS A 75 3.95 -6.35 -17.41
CA HIS A 75 3.41 -5.05 -17.81
C HIS A 75 1.89 -4.99 -17.65
N GLN A 76 1.16 -6.03 -18.03
CA GLN A 76 -0.32 -6.00 -18.00
C GLN A 76 -0.86 -5.86 -16.58
N HIS A 77 -0.38 -6.67 -15.64
CA HIS A 77 -0.84 -6.61 -14.26
C HIS A 77 -0.33 -5.36 -13.54
N MET A 78 0.88 -4.90 -13.84
CA MET A 78 1.35 -3.62 -13.30
C MET A 78 0.52 -2.44 -13.82
N THR A 79 0.15 -2.41 -15.11
CA THR A 79 -0.77 -1.39 -15.67
C THR A 79 -2.13 -1.38 -14.99
N GLU A 80 -2.73 -2.55 -14.75
CA GLU A 80 -4.01 -2.61 -14.02
C GLU A 80 -3.86 -2.14 -12.57
N SER A 81 -2.74 -2.46 -11.91
CA SER A 81 -2.49 -1.95 -10.56
C SER A 81 -2.40 -0.41 -10.51
N ILE A 82 -1.77 0.20 -11.52
CA ILE A 82 -1.65 1.67 -11.65
C ILE A 82 -3.03 2.31 -11.77
N LYS A 83 -3.93 1.74 -12.58
CA LYS A 83 -5.31 2.25 -12.72
C LYS A 83 -6.04 2.22 -11.38
N HIS A 84 -5.97 1.10 -10.68
CA HIS A 84 -6.59 0.97 -9.36
C HIS A 84 -5.99 1.96 -8.34
N LEU A 85 -4.68 2.19 -8.34
CA LEU A 85 -4.09 3.21 -7.47
C LEU A 85 -4.57 4.62 -7.80
N GLU A 86 -4.73 4.96 -9.08
CA GLU A 86 -5.28 6.26 -9.49
C GLU A 86 -6.72 6.44 -8.99
N GLU A 87 -7.55 5.39 -9.03
CA GLU A 87 -8.89 5.41 -8.43
C GLU A 87 -8.86 5.48 -6.90
N ALA A 88 -7.96 4.74 -6.25
CA ALA A 88 -7.79 4.82 -4.79
C ALA A 88 -7.45 6.24 -4.36
N ILE A 89 -6.55 6.91 -5.07
CA ILE A 89 -6.16 8.31 -4.84
C ILE A 89 -7.36 9.25 -5.08
N ALA A 90 -8.12 9.05 -6.15
CA ALA A 90 -9.27 9.88 -6.47
C ALA A 90 -10.34 9.82 -5.37
N HIS A 91 -10.67 8.61 -4.88
CA HIS A 91 -11.60 8.41 -3.79
C HIS A 91 -11.07 8.92 -2.45
N ALA A 92 -9.78 8.69 -2.14
CA ALA A 92 -9.20 9.16 -0.89
C ALA A 92 -9.15 10.69 -0.79
N LYS A 93 -8.93 11.40 -1.91
CA LYS A 93 -9.05 12.88 -1.98
C LYS A 93 -10.46 13.40 -1.68
N GLN A 94 -11.48 12.55 -1.81
CA GLN A 94 -12.87 12.85 -1.47
C GLN A 94 -13.26 12.35 -0.08
N ASP A 95 -12.30 11.88 0.73
CA ASP A 95 -12.51 11.23 2.03
C ASP A 95 -13.37 9.94 1.95
N HIS A 96 -13.44 9.32 0.77
CA HIS A 96 -14.12 8.04 0.56
C HIS A 96 -13.20 6.87 0.92
N ALA A 97 -12.86 6.73 2.21
CA ALA A 97 -11.90 5.73 2.69
C ALA A 97 -12.24 4.29 2.26
N GLU A 98 -13.52 3.91 2.28
CA GLU A 98 -13.95 2.56 1.97
C GLU A 98 -13.72 2.20 0.49
N GLU A 99 -14.18 3.05 -0.43
CA GLU A 99 -13.96 2.91 -1.87
C GLU A 99 -12.46 2.92 -2.19
N ALA A 100 -11.73 3.88 -1.62
CA ALA A 100 -10.30 3.96 -1.81
C ALA A 100 -9.57 2.69 -1.36
N THR A 101 -10.03 2.08 -0.26
CA THR A 101 -9.49 0.80 0.24
C THR A 101 -9.76 -0.36 -0.73
N LYS A 102 -10.95 -0.41 -1.35
CA LYS A 102 -11.29 -1.43 -2.36
C LYS A 102 -10.34 -1.36 -3.55
N HIS A 103 -10.11 -0.16 -4.08
CA HIS A 103 -9.17 0.02 -5.17
C HIS A 103 -7.71 -0.27 -4.75
N ALA A 104 -7.27 0.16 -3.56
CA ALA A 104 -5.93 -0.19 -3.06
C ALA A 104 -5.73 -1.71 -2.93
N ALA A 105 -6.76 -2.46 -2.51
CA ALA A 105 -6.70 -3.92 -2.42
C ALA A 105 -6.62 -4.60 -3.80
N GLU A 106 -7.38 -4.13 -4.80
CA GLU A 106 -7.26 -4.67 -6.17
C GLU A 106 -5.92 -4.31 -6.81
N ALA A 107 -5.39 -3.11 -6.56
CA ALA A 107 -4.03 -2.75 -6.98
C ALA A 107 -3.00 -3.72 -6.40
N LEU A 108 -3.06 -3.97 -5.09
CA LEU A 108 -2.16 -4.89 -4.39
C LEU A 108 -2.22 -6.31 -4.97
N LYS A 109 -3.42 -6.80 -5.27
CA LYS A 109 -3.62 -8.12 -5.90
C LYS A 109 -2.94 -8.21 -7.26
N HIS A 110 -3.09 -7.18 -8.09
CA HIS A 110 -2.43 -7.12 -9.39
C HIS A 110 -0.92 -7.04 -9.28
N MET A 111 -0.37 -6.22 -8.37
CA MET A 111 1.07 -6.13 -8.15
C MET A 111 1.68 -7.45 -7.67
N LYS A 112 0.99 -8.17 -6.79
CA LYS A 112 1.43 -9.49 -6.31
C LYS A 112 1.43 -10.53 -7.43
N HIS A 113 0.51 -10.41 -8.38
CA HIS A 113 0.53 -11.26 -9.57
C HIS A 113 1.70 -10.89 -10.48
N ALA A 114 1.86 -9.60 -10.79
CA ALA A 114 2.96 -9.07 -11.60
C ALA A 114 4.34 -9.44 -11.04
N ALA A 115 4.52 -9.45 -9.71
CA ALA A 115 5.77 -9.82 -9.06
C ALA A 115 6.03 -11.33 -9.00
N ALA A 116 5.03 -12.16 -9.33
CA ALA A 116 5.14 -13.62 -9.35
C ALA A 116 5.31 -14.19 -10.77
N GLU A 117 5.15 -13.36 -11.81
CA GLU A 117 5.43 -13.66 -13.22
C GLU A 117 6.92 -13.48 -13.54
#